data_AF-A0A8T0U8N4-F1
#
_entry.id   AF-A0A8T0U8N4-F1
#
_cell.length_a   1.000
_cell.length_b   1.000
_cell.length_c   1.000
_cell.angle_alpha   90.00
_cell.angle_beta   90.00
_cell.angle_gamma   90.00
#
_symmetry.space_group_name_H-M   'P 1'
#
loop_
_entity.id
_entity.type
_entity.pdbx_description
1 polymer ?
#
loop_
_entity_poly.entity_id
_entity_poly.type
_entity_poly.pdbx_seq_one_letter_code
_entity_poly.pdbx_strand_id
1 'polypeptide(L)'
;MENFAIVYGDESVPRLYENSQISSDQLPGQSGIVKRDVALGRYLQNPLAMIATLCGPGKEILSWKLHALEQFLTPVEKYEIVEQVMVDVTNQTGFDVNLAASHEWHFSTLQFIAGLGPRKASALQKVLVREGSIFSHKELVKTLGRKVFMNASGFLRVRRSGAAAASAQIIDLLEDTRIHPESYVLAKNLAKDVYSEDAPHELNEMDDDEQEMAIMLENTHVILSVLTLTNI
;
A
#
# COMPACT_ATOMS: atom_id res chain seq x y z
N MET A 1 5.96 31.95 18.38
CA MET A 1 6.86 30.78 18.18
C MET A 1 5.94 29.59 17.99
N GLU A 2 5.98 28.97 16.82
CA GLU A 2 5.22 27.74 16.59
C GLU A 2 5.66 26.66 17.58
N ASN A 3 4.69 26.01 18.21
CA ASN A 3 4.94 25.04 19.26
C ASN A 3 5.17 23.68 18.59
N PHE A 4 6.43 23.34 18.30
CA PHE A 4 6.78 22.05 17.71
C PHE A 4 6.62 20.93 18.75
N ALA A 5 5.87 19.89 18.40
CA ALA A 5 5.78 18.69 19.23
C ALA A 5 7.09 17.88 19.11
N ILE A 6 7.72 17.58 20.24
CA ILE A 6 8.89 16.71 20.32
C ILE A 6 8.41 15.29 20.66
N VAL A 7 8.77 14.33 19.83
CA VAL A 7 8.42 12.90 20.01
C VAL A 7 9.70 12.09 20.06
N TYR A 8 9.79 11.16 21.02
CA TYR A 8 10.86 10.17 21.08
C TYR A 8 10.49 8.98 20.21
N GLY A 9 11.36 8.58 19.30
CA GLY A 9 11.19 7.39 18.46
C GLY A 9 12.13 6.26 18.85
N ASP A 10 11.68 5.02 18.69
CA ASP A 10 12.52 3.85 18.89
C ASP A 10 13.59 3.74 17.78
N GLU A 11 14.84 3.52 18.20
CA GLU A 11 15.98 3.44 17.28
C GLU A 11 16.35 2.00 16.91
N SER A 12 15.66 0.98 17.45
CA SER A 12 16.05 -0.41 17.25
C SER A 12 16.08 -0.82 15.77
N VAL A 13 15.05 -0.45 15.00
CA VAL A 13 14.96 -0.66 13.55
C VAL A 13 15.90 0.28 12.77
N PRO A 14 15.93 1.62 13.04
CA PRO A 14 16.91 2.52 12.42
C PRO A 14 18.38 2.10 12.55
N ARG A 15 18.77 1.50 13.68
CA ARG A 15 20.14 0.98 13.90
C ARG A 15 20.48 -0.24 13.04
N LEU A 16 19.49 -1.08 12.72
CA LEU A 16 19.67 -2.16 11.76
C LEU A 16 19.83 -1.61 10.34
N TYR A 17 19.02 -0.61 9.98
CA TYR A 17 19.13 0.06 8.68
C TYR A 17 20.50 0.72 8.49
N GLU A 18 21.02 1.43 9.51
CA GLU A 18 22.34 2.07 9.51
C GLU A 18 23.45 1.15 8.94
N ASN A 19 23.43 -0.13 9.28
CA ASN A 19 24.45 -1.12 8.91
C ASN A 19 24.05 -2.05 7.75
N SER A 20 22.87 -1.87 7.17
CA SER A 20 22.35 -2.71 6.09
C SER A 20 22.97 -2.39 4.71
N GLN A 21 22.90 -3.33 3.78
CA GLN A 21 23.32 -3.08 2.40
C GLN A 21 22.41 -2.03 1.74
N ILE A 22 21.10 -2.13 1.94
CA ILE A 22 20.11 -1.24 1.33
C ILE A 22 20.30 0.23 1.75
N SER A 23 20.78 0.51 2.97
CA SER A 23 21.08 1.90 3.36
C SER A 23 22.29 2.47 2.63
N SER A 24 23.25 1.62 2.25
CA SER A 24 24.41 2.01 1.46
C SER A 24 24.04 2.25 0.00
N ASP A 25 23.07 1.49 -0.52
CA ASP A 25 22.56 1.66 -1.88
C ASP A 25 21.69 2.93 -1.99
N GLN A 26 20.83 3.19 -1.00
CA GLN A 26 19.91 4.35 -0.99
C GLN A 26 20.59 5.67 -0.60
N LEU A 27 21.61 5.63 0.25
CA LEU A 27 22.31 6.81 0.80
C LEU A 27 23.83 6.66 0.62
N PRO A 28 24.33 6.61 -0.63
CA PRO A 28 25.74 6.43 -0.91
C PRO A 28 26.57 7.60 -0.36
N GLY A 29 27.70 7.28 0.27
CA GLY A 29 28.63 8.28 0.83
C GLY A 29 28.17 8.95 2.13
N GLN A 30 27.00 8.60 2.67
CA GLN A 30 26.52 9.16 3.95
C GLN A 30 27.08 8.41 5.15
N SER A 31 27.28 9.11 6.26
CA SER A 31 27.72 8.52 7.53
C SER A 31 26.60 7.72 8.20
N GLY A 32 26.98 6.81 9.11
CA GLY A 32 26.01 5.93 9.80
C GLY A 32 24.92 6.69 10.56
N ILE A 33 25.31 7.77 11.26
CA ILE A 33 24.36 8.63 11.99
C ILE A 33 23.31 9.24 11.06
N VAL A 34 23.71 9.74 9.88
CA VAL A 34 22.77 10.33 8.91
C VAL A 34 21.80 9.27 8.39
N LYS A 35 22.30 8.07 8.08
CA LYS A 35 21.44 6.95 7.66
C LYS A 35 20.43 6.56 8.74
N ARG A 36 20.86 6.55 10.00
CA ARG A 36 19.98 6.26 11.15
C ARG A 36 18.92 7.33 11.33
N ASP A 37 19.28 8.62 11.23
CA ASP A 37 18.33 9.73 11.38
C ASP A 37 17.28 9.72 10.27
N VAL A 38 17.68 9.46 9.03
CA VAL A 38 16.75 9.27 7.90
C VAL A 38 15.82 8.09 8.16
N ALA A 39 16.35 6.97 8.64
CA ALA A 39 15.56 5.79 8.97
C ALA A 39 14.57 6.05 10.11
N LEU A 40 14.96 6.81 11.14
CA LEU A 40 14.08 7.19 12.24
C LEU A 40 12.91 8.06 11.75
N GLY A 41 13.19 9.05 10.89
CA GLY A 41 12.15 9.87 10.28
C GLY A 41 11.16 9.05 9.45
N ARG A 42 11.67 8.14 8.60
CA ARG A 42 10.83 7.23 7.81
C ARG A 42 10.06 6.25 8.68
N TYR A 43 10.66 5.76 9.77
CA TYR A 43 10.02 4.82 10.69
C TYR A 43 8.84 5.46 11.41
N LEU A 44 8.97 6.72 11.84
CA LEU A 44 7.86 7.48 12.43
C LEU A 44 6.73 7.78 11.43
N GLN A 45 7.06 7.93 10.14
CA GLN A 45 6.07 8.14 9.08
C GLN A 45 5.36 6.84 8.66
N ASN A 46 6.12 5.75 8.49
CA ASN A 46 5.62 4.47 8.03
C ASN A 46 6.50 3.32 8.57
N PRO A 47 6.16 2.79 9.77
CA PRO A 47 6.91 1.69 10.38
C PRO A 47 6.95 0.44 9.50
N LEU A 48 5.83 0.12 8.83
CA LEU A 48 5.67 -1.08 8.00
C LEU A 48 6.67 -1.07 6.84
N ALA A 49 6.76 0.04 6.11
CA ALA A 49 7.68 0.14 4.98
C ALA A 49 9.15 0.05 5.42
N MET A 50 9.51 0.68 6.54
CA MET A 50 10.86 0.59 7.08
C MET A 50 11.24 -0.82 7.55
N ILE A 51 10.32 -1.53 8.20
CA ILE A 51 10.54 -2.94 8.57
C ILE A 51 10.68 -3.80 7.31
N ALA A 52 9.82 -3.60 6.32
CA ALA A 52 9.87 -4.34 5.05
C ALA A 52 11.21 -4.16 4.31
N THR A 53 11.82 -2.98 4.41
CA THR A 53 13.14 -2.70 3.83
C THR A 53 14.24 -3.61 4.40
N LEU A 54 14.11 -4.07 5.65
CA LEU A 54 15.05 -4.99 6.30
C LEU A 54 14.74 -6.48 6.03
N CYS A 55 13.66 -6.77 5.31
CA CYS A 55 13.30 -8.12 4.87
C CYS A 55 13.90 -8.47 3.50
N GLY A 56 14.96 -7.77 3.07
CA GLY A 56 15.67 -8.04 1.83
C GLY A 56 16.41 -9.39 1.83
N PRO A 57 17.25 -9.65 0.82
CA PRO A 57 18.01 -10.90 0.72
C PRO A 57 18.88 -11.22 1.94
N GLY A 58 19.39 -10.18 2.62
CA GLY A 58 20.19 -10.30 3.84
C GLY A 58 19.39 -10.63 5.10
N LYS A 59 18.05 -10.47 5.05
CA LYS A 59 17.13 -10.68 6.17
C LYS A 59 17.61 -10.02 7.47
N GLU A 60 18.12 -8.80 7.36
CA GLU A 60 18.65 -8.01 8.47
C GLU A 60 17.63 -7.87 9.62
N ILE A 61 16.33 -7.95 9.30
CA ILE A 61 15.23 -7.97 10.27
C ILE A 61 15.39 -9.06 11.36
N LEU A 62 16.05 -10.17 11.06
CA LEU A 62 16.28 -11.26 12.02
C LEU A 62 17.22 -10.87 13.16
N SER A 63 17.99 -9.79 12.99
CA SER A 63 18.84 -9.23 14.05
C SER A 63 18.05 -8.35 15.03
N TRP A 64 16.78 -8.06 14.74
CA TRP A 64 15.89 -7.36 15.65
C TRP A 64 15.49 -8.27 16.80
N LYS A 65 15.88 -7.89 18.02
CA LYS A 65 15.58 -8.65 19.23
C LYS A 65 14.18 -8.31 19.73
N LEU A 66 13.23 -9.18 19.44
CA LEU A 66 11.82 -8.98 19.80
C LEU A 66 11.49 -9.60 21.16
N HIS A 67 12.08 -10.75 21.47
CA HIS A 67 11.74 -11.49 22.69
C HIS A 67 12.94 -12.24 23.27
N ALA A 68 13.02 -12.36 24.60
CA ALA A 68 14.13 -13.03 25.28
C ALA A 68 14.26 -14.52 24.93
N LEU A 69 13.16 -15.17 24.55
CA LEU A 69 13.11 -16.58 24.15
C LEU A 69 13.31 -16.80 22.65
N GLU A 70 13.56 -15.77 21.85
CA GLU A 70 13.74 -15.93 20.40
C GLU A 70 14.98 -16.77 20.03
N GLN A 71 15.93 -16.91 20.97
CA GLN A 71 17.11 -17.77 20.83
C GLN A 71 16.77 -19.26 20.65
N PHE A 72 15.55 -19.68 20.99
CA PHE A 72 15.07 -21.04 20.80
C PHE A 72 14.48 -21.29 19.40
N LEU A 73 14.34 -20.25 18.58
CA LEU A 73 13.87 -20.35 17.20
C LEU A 73 15.05 -20.40 16.25
N THR A 74 14.93 -21.22 15.21
CA THR A 74 15.84 -21.15 14.07
C THR A 74 15.61 -19.85 13.29
N PRO A 75 16.62 -19.36 12.52
CA PRO A 75 16.43 -18.20 11.65
C PRO A 75 15.29 -18.36 10.63
N VAL A 76 14.97 -19.60 10.24
CA VAL A 76 13.88 -19.91 9.32
C VAL A 76 12.54 -19.70 10.01
N GLU A 77 12.31 -20.32 11.17
CA GLU A 77 11.08 -20.16 11.95
C GLU A 77 10.85 -18.69 12.33
N LYS A 78 11.91 -17.99 12.75
CA LYS A 78 11.83 -16.55 13.06
C LYS A 78 11.40 -15.74 11.84
N TYR A 79 11.93 -16.05 10.66
CA TYR A 79 11.55 -15.36 9.43
C TYR A 79 10.12 -15.67 8.98
N GLU A 80 9.67 -16.92 9.10
CA GLU A 80 8.30 -17.33 8.75
C GLU A 80 7.26 -16.55 9.57
N ILE A 81 7.52 -16.36 10.86
CA ILE A 81 6.67 -15.55 11.75
C ILE A 81 6.66 -14.08 11.27
N VAL A 82 7.83 -13.52 10.97
CA VAL A 82 7.93 -12.14 10.45
C VAL A 82 7.18 -12.02 9.13
N GLU A 83 7.37 -12.94 8.20
CA GLU A 83 6.71 -12.94 6.89
C GLU A 83 5.19 -13.01 7.04
N GLN A 84 4.68 -13.87 7.92
CA GLN A 84 3.24 -13.97 8.20
C GLN A 84 2.67 -12.64 8.71
N VAL A 85 3.29 -12.03 9.72
CA VAL A 85 2.85 -10.73 10.26
C VAL A 85 2.94 -9.64 9.21
N MET A 86 4.00 -9.63 8.41
CA MET A 86 4.18 -8.64 7.34
C MET A 86 3.11 -8.79 6.26
N VAL A 87 2.73 -10.01 5.88
CA VAL A 87 1.63 -10.27 4.95
C VAL A 87 0.32 -9.76 5.57
N ASP A 88 -0.01 -10.13 6.80
CA ASP A 88 -1.26 -9.73 7.44
C ASP A 88 -1.38 -8.20 7.51
N VAL A 89 -0.36 -7.53 8.06
CA VAL A 89 -0.38 -6.07 8.23
C VAL A 89 -0.37 -5.35 6.87
N THR A 90 0.42 -5.81 5.90
CA THR A 90 0.48 -5.15 4.58
C THR A 90 -0.86 -5.20 3.84
N ASN A 91 -1.51 -6.37 3.84
CA ASN A 91 -2.82 -6.53 3.21
C ASN A 91 -3.91 -5.80 4.00
N GLN A 92 -3.81 -5.74 5.34
CA GLN A 92 -4.67 -4.91 6.18
C GLN A 92 -4.45 -3.41 6.02
N THR A 93 -3.28 -2.91 5.60
CA THR A 93 -3.08 -1.48 5.36
C THR A 93 -3.44 -1.08 3.92
N GLY A 94 -3.26 -2.00 2.98
CA GLY A 94 -3.31 -1.75 1.54
C GLY A 94 -2.08 -0.96 1.04
N PHE A 95 -1.79 -1.08 -0.24
CA PHE A 95 -0.60 -0.52 -0.87
C PHE A 95 -1.00 0.50 -1.94
N ASP A 96 -0.49 1.72 -1.85
CA ASP A 96 -0.69 2.75 -2.86
C ASP A 96 0.41 2.66 -3.93
N VAL A 97 0.01 2.27 -5.14
CA VAL A 97 0.95 2.05 -6.26
C VAL A 97 1.62 3.34 -6.73
N ASN A 98 0.91 4.47 -6.69
CA ASN A 98 1.40 5.76 -7.20
C ASN A 98 2.27 6.48 -6.17
N LEU A 99 1.95 6.34 -4.88
CA LEU A 99 2.81 6.82 -3.80
C LEU A 99 4.14 6.08 -3.79
N ALA A 100 4.11 4.76 -3.97
CA ALA A 100 5.32 3.94 -4.04
C ALA A 100 6.17 4.28 -5.28
N ALA A 101 5.55 4.55 -6.43
CA ALA A 101 6.25 5.04 -7.62
C ALA A 101 7.06 6.32 -7.38
N SER A 102 6.62 7.14 -6.43
CA SER A 102 7.30 8.39 -6.05
C SER A 102 8.36 8.23 -4.96
N HIS A 103 8.33 7.13 -4.20
CA HIS A 103 9.18 6.92 -3.02
C HIS A 103 9.71 5.49 -2.98
N GLU A 104 10.96 5.31 -3.40
CA GLU A 104 11.55 3.98 -3.60
C GLU A 104 11.46 3.05 -2.37
N TRP A 105 11.63 3.59 -1.17
CA TRP A 105 11.61 2.82 0.08
C TRP A 105 10.24 2.20 0.43
N HIS A 106 9.16 2.69 -0.18
CA HIS A 106 7.83 2.06 -0.02
C HIS A 106 7.71 0.74 -0.78
N PHE A 107 8.49 0.52 -1.86
CA PHE A 107 8.37 -0.70 -2.66
C PHE A 107 8.69 -1.97 -1.89
N SER A 108 9.46 -1.89 -0.80
CA SER A 108 9.82 -3.06 0.00
C SER A 108 8.60 -3.80 0.57
N THR A 109 7.47 -3.13 0.80
CA THR A 109 6.23 -3.78 1.29
C THR A 109 5.53 -4.59 0.21
N LEU A 110 5.78 -4.30 -1.07
CA LEU A 110 5.07 -4.92 -2.19
C LEU A 110 5.26 -6.45 -2.24
N GLN A 111 6.38 -6.95 -1.71
CA GLN A 111 6.63 -8.39 -1.62
C GLN A 111 5.67 -9.15 -0.69
N PHE A 112 4.99 -8.44 0.22
CA PHE A 112 4.08 -9.03 1.21
C PHE A 112 2.60 -8.92 0.83
N ILE A 113 2.28 -8.34 -0.33
CA ILE A 113 0.92 -8.34 -0.85
C ILE A 113 0.52 -9.75 -1.28
N ALA A 114 -0.72 -10.14 -0.98
CA ALA A 114 -1.24 -11.46 -1.32
C ALA A 114 -1.05 -11.78 -2.82
N GLY A 115 -0.49 -12.96 -3.10
CA GLY A 115 -0.18 -13.41 -4.47
C GLY A 115 1.12 -12.85 -5.06
N LEU A 116 1.71 -11.83 -4.43
CA LEU A 116 3.06 -11.36 -4.71
C LEU A 116 4.08 -12.10 -3.84
N GLY A 117 5.34 -11.87 -4.18
CA GLY A 117 6.53 -12.37 -3.51
C GLY A 117 7.72 -11.61 -4.10
N PRO A 118 8.95 -11.79 -3.58
CA PRO A 118 10.08 -10.94 -3.92
C PRO A 118 10.33 -10.79 -5.43
N ARG A 119 10.20 -11.90 -6.18
CA ARG A 119 10.39 -11.92 -7.64
C ARG A 119 9.32 -11.11 -8.38
N LYS A 120 8.04 -11.31 -8.05
CA LYS A 120 6.93 -10.62 -8.72
C LYS A 120 6.85 -9.15 -8.32
N ALA A 121 7.13 -8.85 -7.05
CA ALA A 121 7.21 -7.48 -6.55
C ALA A 121 8.31 -6.70 -7.27
N SER A 122 9.50 -7.26 -7.44
CA SER A 122 10.59 -6.63 -8.21
C SER A 122 10.21 -6.39 -9.68
N ALA A 123 9.51 -7.34 -10.31
CA ALA A 123 9.02 -7.17 -11.68
C ALA A 123 7.98 -6.05 -11.79
N LEU A 124 7.04 -5.98 -10.85
CA LEU A 124 6.03 -4.92 -10.79
C LEU A 124 6.66 -3.55 -10.51
N GLN A 125 7.59 -3.46 -9.55
CA GLN A 125 8.33 -2.22 -9.24
C GLN A 125 8.97 -1.62 -10.49
N LYS A 126 9.65 -2.44 -11.32
CA LYS A 126 10.26 -1.96 -12.57
C LYS A 126 9.26 -1.36 -13.54
N VAL A 127 8.05 -1.92 -13.60
CA VAL A 127 6.98 -1.36 -14.43
C VAL A 127 6.46 -0.06 -13.82
N LEU A 128 6.19 -0.03 -12.51
CA LEU A 128 5.68 1.17 -11.84
C LEU A 128 6.65 2.36 -11.95
N VAL A 129 7.96 2.11 -11.79
CA VAL A 129 9.00 3.14 -12.00
C VAL A 129 9.07 3.60 -13.45
N ARG A 130 8.83 2.71 -14.43
CA ARG A 130 8.84 3.06 -15.86
C ARG A 130 7.63 3.88 -16.27
N GLU A 131 6.43 3.48 -15.85
CA GLU A 131 5.18 4.18 -16.21
C GLU A 131 5.01 5.48 -15.40
N GLY A 132 5.53 5.53 -14.18
CA GLY A 132 5.52 6.73 -13.31
C GLY A 132 4.16 7.08 -12.70
N SER A 133 3.05 6.73 -13.36
CA SER A 133 1.69 6.88 -12.83
C SER A 133 0.78 5.82 -13.43
N ILE A 134 -0.04 5.21 -12.57
CA ILE A 134 -1.07 4.23 -12.94
C ILE A 134 -2.43 4.88 -12.72
N PHE A 135 -3.34 4.73 -13.68
CA PHE A 135 -4.68 5.31 -13.62
C PHE A 135 -5.78 4.26 -13.61
N SER A 136 -5.46 3.02 -13.95
CA SER A 136 -6.39 1.90 -13.81
C SER A 136 -5.72 0.59 -13.37
N HIS A 137 -6.46 -0.21 -12.60
CA HIS A 137 -6.17 -1.63 -12.34
C HIS A 137 -5.92 -2.44 -13.61
N LYS A 138 -6.53 -2.08 -14.74
CA LYS A 138 -6.31 -2.76 -16.04
C LYS A 138 -4.83 -2.76 -16.44
N GLU A 139 -4.08 -1.72 -16.08
CA GLU A 139 -2.64 -1.61 -16.33
C GLU A 139 -1.85 -2.62 -15.48
N LEU A 140 -2.30 -2.86 -14.24
CA LEU A 140 -1.69 -3.83 -13.33
C LEU A 140 -1.97 -5.28 -13.77
N VAL A 141 -3.15 -5.56 -14.32
CA VAL A 141 -3.52 -6.90 -14.85
C VAL A 141 -2.51 -7.37 -15.90
N LYS A 142 -2.08 -6.46 -16.79
CA LYS A 142 -1.13 -6.77 -17.87
C LYS A 142 0.22 -7.23 -17.34
N THR A 143 0.67 -6.66 -16.22
CA THR A 143 1.98 -6.97 -15.62
C THR A 143 1.92 -8.19 -14.71
N LEU A 144 0.87 -8.33 -13.90
CA LEU A 144 0.76 -9.39 -12.90
C LEU A 144 0.21 -10.71 -13.47
N GLY A 145 -0.60 -10.62 -14.52
CA GLY A 145 -1.39 -11.74 -15.03
C GLY A 145 -2.63 -12.01 -14.17
N ARG A 146 -3.65 -12.63 -14.77
CA ARG A 146 -5.01 -12.72 -14.22
C ARG A 146 -5.08 -13.31 -12.80
N LYS A 147 -4.40 -14.44 -12.55
CA LYS A 147 -4.45 -15.13 -11.24
C LYS A 147 -3.80 -14.30 -10.12
N VAL A 148 -2.66 -13.68 -10.41
CA VAL A 148 -1.93 -12.89 -9.42
C VAL A 148 -2.66 -11.59 -9.15
N PHE A 149 -3.18 -10.95 -10.21
CA PHE A 149 -4.00 -9.75 -10.07
C PHE A 149 -5.23 -10.02 -9.22
N MET A 150 -5.96 -11.13 -9.44
CA MET A 150 -7.11 -11.50 -8.60
C MET A 150 -6.72 -11.59 -7.12
N ASN A 151 -5.61 -12.25 -6.78
CA ASN A 151 -5.19 -12.31 -5.37
C ASN A 151 -4.76 -10.96 -4.78
N ALA A 152 -4.17 -10.08 -5.61
CA ALA A 152 -3.56 -8.84 -5.13
C ALA A 152 -4.49 -7.62 -5.19
N SER A 153 -5.50 -7.63 -6.07
CA SER A 153 -6.21 -6.41 -6.50
C SER A 153 -7.01 -5.74 -5.39
N GLY A 154 -7.53 -6.48 -4.42
CA GLY A 154 -8.19 -5.89 -3.24
C GLY A 154 -7.24 -5.14 -2.29
N PHE A 155 -5.92 -5.31 -2.46
CA PHE A 155 -4.90 -4.70 -1.62
C PHE A 155 -4.07 -3.64 -2.34
N LEU A 156 -4.15 -3.57 -3.68
CA LEU A 156 -3.46 -2.58 -4.50
C LEU A 156 -4.41 -1.42 -4.80
N ARG A 157 -4.15 -0.26 -4.20
CA ARG A 157 -4.94 0.96 -4.40
C ARG A 157 -4.30 1.85 -5.46
N VAL A 158 -5.12 2.34 -6.36
CA VAL A 158 -4.73 3.34 -7.37
C VAL A 158 -5.29 4.68 -6.90
N ARG A 159 -4.42 5.51 -6.33
CA ARG A 159 -4.80 6.82 -5.78
C ARG A 159 -4.30 7.95 -6.66
N ARG A 160 -4.97 9.10 -6.60
CA ARG A 160 -4.39 10.37 -7.07
C ARG A 160 -3.30 10.85 -6.11
N SER A 161 -2.21 10.11 -6.02
CA SER A 161 -1.03 10.42 -5.21
C SER A 161 0.22 10.48 -6.09
N GLY A 162 1.31 11.05 -5.57
CA GLY A 162 2.56 11.17 -6.32
C GLY A 162 2.39 11.95 -7.62
N ALA A 163 3.01 11.48 -8.71
CA ALA A 163 2.89 12.09 -10.03
C ALA A 163 1.46 12.07 -10.60
N ALA A 164 0.61 11.12 -10.19
CA ALA A 164 -0.77 11.04 -10.65
C ALA A 164 -1.64 12.19 -10.10
N ALA A 165 -1.22 12.85 -9.00
CA ALA A 165 -1.96 13.97 -8.41
C ALA A 165 -2.01 15.21 -9.31
N ALA A 166 -1.03 15.38 -10.21
CA ALA A 166 -1.00 16.48 -11.17
C ALA A 166 -1.71 16.16 -12.50
N SER A 167 -2.21 14.93 -12.67
CA SER A 167 -2.86 14.49 -13.91
C SER A 167 -4.35 14.84 -13.91
N ALA A 168 -4.86 15.23 -15.09
CA ALA A 168 -6.29 15.42 -15.32
C ALA A 168 -7.05 14.09 -15.54
N GLN A 169 -6.33 12.96 -15.65
CA GLN A 169 -6.97 11.66 -15.88
C GLN A 169 -7.86 11.25 -14.71
N ILE A 170 -9.02 10.69 -15.06
CA ILE A 170 -10.00 10.19 -14.12
C ILE A 170 -9.53 8.83 -13.61
N ILE A 171 -9.53 8.66 -12.30
CA ILE A 171 -9.30 7.38 -11.64
C ILE A 171 -10.65 6.92 -11.12
N ASP A 172 -10.99 5.65 -11.35
CA ASP A 172 -12.21 5.06 -10.80
C ASP A 172 -12.12 5.07 -9.27
N LEU A 173 -13.13 5.66 -8.62
CA LEU A 173 -13.19 5.82 -7.17
C LEU A 173 -13.12 4.47 -6.43
N LEU A 174 -13.63 3.41 -7.05
CA LEU A 174 -13.56 2.06 -6.50
C LEU A 174 -12.12 1.53 -6.39
N GLU A 175 -11.21 1.99 -7.24
CA GLU A 175 -9.80 1.54 -7.22
C GLU A 175 -8.99 2.15 -6.06
N ASP A 176 -9.52 3.14 -5.35
CA ASP A 176 -8.98 3.60 -4.05
C ASP A 176 -9.60 2.87 -2.85
N THR A 177 -10.63 2.05 -3.08
CA THR A 177 -11.28 1.29 -2.01
C THR A 177 -10.63 -0.07 -1.78
N ARG A 178 -11.12 -0.80 -0.77
CA ARG A 178 -10.78 -2.21 -0.54
C ARG A 178 -11.75 -3.18 -1.22
N ILE A 179 -12.69 -2.65 -1.99
CA ILE A 179 -13.65 -3.47 -2.71
C ILE A 179 -12.88 -4.21 -3.79
N HIS A 180 -13.04 -5.52 -3.84
CA HIS A 180 -12.38 -6.32 -4.85
C HIS A 180 -13.04 -6.06 -6.23
N PRO A 181 -12.29 -6.01 -7.34
CA PRO A 181 -12.84 -5.76 -8.68
C PRO A 181 -13.98 -6.70 -9.11
N GLU A 182 -14.03 -7.91 -8.56
CA GLU A 182 -15.15 -8.85 -8.80
C GLU A 182 -16.49 -8.34 -8.25
N SER A 183 -16.46 -7.45 -7.25
CA SER A 183 -17.61 -6.90 -6.57
C SER A 183 -17.96 -5.49 -7.04
N TYR A 184 -17.24 -4.92 -8.03
CA TYR A 184 -17.52 -3.55 -8.51
C TYR A 184 -18.94 -3.39 -9.05
N VAL A 185 -19.45 -4.38 -9.78
CA VAL A 185 -20.83 -4.35 -10.29
C VAL A 185 -21.83 -4.30 -9.13
N LEU A 186 -21.60 -5.09 -8.08
CA LEU A 186 -22.45 -5.09 -6.89
C LEU A 186 -22.38 -3.74 -6.16
N ALA A 187 -21.17 -3.19 -5.99
CA ALA A 187 -20.97 -1.90 -5.33
C ALA A 187 -21.66 -0.76 -6.08
N LYS A 188 -21.58 -0.73 -7.41
CA LYS A 188 -22.27 0.27 -8.24
C LYS A 188 -23.78 0.15 -8.15
N ASN A 189 -24.32 -1.08 -8.19
CA ASN A 189 -25.77 -1.29 -8.06
C ASN A 189 -26.27 -0.85 -6.68
N LEU A 190 -25.56 -1.21 -5.61
CA LEU A 190 -25.89 -0.77 -4.25
C LEU A 190 -25.87 0.76 -4.14
N ALA A 191 -24.88 1.41 -4.75
CA ALA A 191 -24.79 2.86 -4.76
C ALA A 191 -25.98 3.52 -5.47
N LYS A 192 -26.40 2.95 -6.60
CA LYS A 192 -27.61 3.37 -7.34
C LYS A 192 -28.87 3.23 -6.50
N ASP A 193 -29.04 2.08 -5.83
CA ASP A 193 -30.21 1.82 -4.99
C ASP A 193 -30.29 2.85 -3.86
N VAL A 194 -29.19 3.08 -3.12
CA VAL A 194 -29.13 4.08 -2.03
C VAL A 194 -29.44 5.48 -2.54
N TYR A 195 -28.82 5.91 -3.64
CA TYR A 195 -29.08 7.24 -4.19
C TYR A 195 -30.53 7.41 -4.66
N SER A 196 -31.13 6.37 -5.24
CA SER A 196 -32.53 6.41 -5.68
C SER A 196 -33.52 6.54 -4.53
N GLU A 197 -33.18 6.06 -3.33
CA GLU A 197 -33.96 6.26 -2.11
C GLU A 197 -33.85 7.70 -1.59
N ASP A 198 -32.66 8.30 -1.65
CA ASP A 198 -32.39 9.64 -1.12
C ASP A 198 -32.81 10.79 -2.07
N ALA A 199 -32.67 10.61 -3.39
CA ALA A 199 -32.88 11.66 -4.41
C ALA A 199 -33.57 11.15 -5.70
N PRO A 200 -34.84 10.70 -5.64
CA PRO A 200 -35.54 10.08 -6.77
C PRO A 200 -35.82 10.99 -7.97
N HIS A 201 -35.66 12.32 -7.82
CA HIS A 201 -36.01 13.31 -8.85
C HIS A 201 -34.83 13.82 -9.68
N GLU A 202 -33.58 13.59 -9.25
CA GLU A 202 -32.37 14.13 -9.91
C GLU A 202 -31.79 13.19 -10.98
N LEU A 203 -32.20 11.91 -10.99
CA LEU A 203 -31.69 10.87 -11.90
C LEU A 203 -32.13 11.00 -13.36
N ASN A 204 -33.18 11.75 -13.67
CA ASN A 204 -33.80 11.68 -15.00
C ASN A 204 -33.13 12.57 -16.07
N GLU A 205 -32.20 13.45 -15.69
CA GLU A 205 -31.62 14.45 -16.61
C GLU A 205 -30.12 14.24 -16.91
N MET A 206 -29.45 13.33 -16.22
CA MET A 206 -28.01 13.05 -16.37
C MET A 206 -27.80 11.83 -17.29
N ASP A 207 -26.65 11.73 -17.95
CA ASP A 207 -26.29 10.48 -18.65
C ASP A 207 -25.87 9.37 -17.67
N ASP A 208 -25.85 8.11 -18.12
CA ASP A 208 -25.57 6.95 -17.25
C ASP A 208 -24.19 7.03 -16.57
N ASP A 209 -23.19 7.66 -17.22
CA ASP A 209 -21.82 7.76 -16.71
C ASP A 209 -21.69 8.91 -15.69
N GLU A 210 -22.35 10.05 -15.94
CA GLU A 210 -22.46 11.18 -15.02
C GLU A 210 -23.24 10.79 -13.76
N GLN A 211 -24.33 10.03 -13.91
CA GLN A 211 -25.08 9.47 -12.79
C GLN A 211 -24.20 8.56 -11.94
N GLU A 212 -23.51 7.59 -12.57
CA GLU A 212 -22.61 6.69 -11.84
C GLU A 212 -21.52 7.47 -11.11
N MET A 213 -20.93 8.50 -11.72
CA MET A 213 -19.89 9.28 -11.06
C MET A 213 -20.44 10.09 -9.87
N ALA A 214 -21.59 10.75 -10.02
CA ALA A 214 -22.21 11.53 -8.95
C ALA A 214 -22.63 10.65 -7.76
N ILE A 215 -23.28 9.52 -8.05
CA ILE A 215 -23.66 8.50 -7.06
C ILE A 215 -22.44 8.03 -6.27
N MET A 216 -21.35 7.72 -6.98
CA MET A 216 -20.14 7.19 -6.36
C MET A 216 -19.39 8.24 -5.55
N LEU A 217 -19.46 9.53 -5.90
CA LEU A 217 -18.86 10.65 -5.17
C LEU A 217 -19.63 11.00 -3.89
N GLU A 218 -20.95 11.04 -3.95
CA GLU A 218 -21.78 11.44 -2.81
C GLU A 218 -21.91 10.32 -1.78
N ASN A 219 -22.05 9.08 -2.26
CA ASN A 219 -22.29 7.93 -1.39
C ASN A 219 -21.04 7.10 -1.09
N THR A 220 -19.82 7.58 -1.41
CA THR A 220 -18.59 6.82 -1.14
C THR A 220 -18.50 6.42 0.34
N HIS A 221 -18.88 7.31 1.26
CA HIS A 221 -18.89 7.02 2.70
C HIS A 221 -19.88 5.93 3.09
N VAL A 222 -21.07 5.93 2.51
CA VAL A 222 -22.12 4.92 2.75
C VAL A 222 -21.68 3.58 2.18
N ILE A 223 -21.21 3.55 0.93
CA ILE A 223 -20.70 2.37 0.25
C ILE A 223 -19.53 1.76 1.03
N LEU A 224 -18.58 2.58 1.49
CA LEU A 224 -17.47 2.14 2.34
C LEU A 224 -18.00 1.55 3.65
N SER A 225 -18.98 2.16 4.30
CA SER A 225 -19.55 1.63 5.55
C SER A 225 -20.27 0.28 5.35
N VAL A 226 -21.03 0.12 4.26
CA VAL A 226 -21.82 -1.09 4.01
C VAL A 226 -20.93 -2.25 3.54
N LEU A 227 -19.95 -1.99 2.67
CA LEU A 227 -19.09 -3.04 2.12
C LEU A 227 -17.92 -3.41 3.02
N THR A 228 -17.45 -2.50 3.90
CA THR A 228 -16.46 -2.87 4.94
C THR A 228 -17.06 -3.81 5.99
N LEU A 229 -18.38 -3.74 6.25
CA LEU A 229 -19.07 -4.65 7.16
C LEU A 229 -19.21 -6.09 6.63
N THR A 230 -19.08 -6.31 5.32
CA THR A 230 -19.21 -7.64 4.70
C THR A 230 -17.89 -8.38 4.48
N ASN A 231 -16.74 -7.78 4.79
CA ASN A 231 -15.41 -8.37 4.50
C ASN A 231 -14.41 -8.23 5.66
N ILE A 232 -14.87 -8.50 6.89
CA ILE A 232 -14.02 -8.81 8.07
C ILE A 232 -14.44 -10.17 8.63
#